data_AF-A0A364KYS8-F1
#
_entry.id   AF-A0A364KYS8-F1
#
_cell.length_a   1.000
_cell.length_b   1.000
_cell.length_c   1.000
_cell.angle_alpha   90.00
_cell.angle_beta   90.00
_cell.angle_gamma   90.00
#
_symmetry.space_group_name_H-M   'P 1'
#
loop_
_entity.id
_entity.type
_entity.pdbx_description
1 polymer ?
#
loop_
_entity_poly.entity_id
_entity_poly.type
_entity_poly.pdbx_seq_one_letter_code
_entity_poly.pdbx_strand_id
1 'polypeptide(L)'
;MGSTKRNQSVILYFGDQTEKNIPFEELFAYSQESDRTRQFLQNALRSIQLVTETLNEPERSKYKFDSFEEVSKRLAADSSPDVVLRTIVLCAAQLGYLIAVLEKDEVLRDTWAEQKTIIVASCAGQLPAAIAASSHSLDELVDLAPETVAIAFRIGMDVDRRTASLGDDRSQSWAKAVFGVSAPDAQRAVDKFLLSEVSRFTTCRASLADLKWLN
;
A
#
# COMPACT_ATOMS: atom_id res chain seq x y z
N MET A 1 -17.77 -28.31 31.55
CA MET A 1 -18.51 -27.08 31.19
C MET A 1 -17.74 -26.42 30.07
N GLY A 2 -18.34 -26.38 28.87
CA GLY A 2 -17.68 -25.99 27.63
C GLY A 2 -17.32 -24.52 27.61
N SER A 3 -16.06 -24.24 27.27
CA SER A 3 -15.62 -22.90 26.90
C SER A 3 -16.31 -22.51 25.59
N THR A 4 -17.28 -21.61 25.68
CA THR A 4 -17.85 -20.91 24.53
C THR A 4 -16.73 -20.11 23.86
N LYS A 5 -16.08 -20.71 22.86
CA LYS A 5 -15.24 -19.97 21.89
C LYS A 5 -16.15 -18.90 21.27
N ARG A 6 -15.96 -17.64 21.67
CA ARG A 6 -16.59 -16.52 20.98
C ARG A 6 -16.14 -16.61 19.52
N ASN A 7 -17.10 -16.73 18.62
CA ASN A 7 -16.90 -16.69 17.18
C ASN A 7 -16.54 -15.24 16.80
N GLN A 8 -15.34 -14.78 17.16
CA GLN A 8 -14.87 -13.44 16.82
C GLN A 8 -14.38 -13.48 15.38
N SER A 9 -15.11 -12.80 14.50
CA SER A 9 -14.64 -12.53 13.15
C SER A 9 -13.43 -11.61 13.23
N VAL A 10 -12.29 -12.08 12.71
CA VAL A 10 -11.07 -11.29 12.59
C VAL A 10 -11.11 -10.53 11.27
N ILE A 11 -10.83 -9.22 11.31
CA ILE A 11 -10.71 -8.39 10.11
C ILE A 11 -9.24 -8.02 9.93
N LEU A 12 -8.69 -8.31 8.75
CA LEU A 12 -7.40 -7.80 8.29
C LEU A 12 -7.67 -6.59 7.38
N TYR A 13 -7.23 -5.42 7.81
CA TYR A 13 -7.42 -4.17 7.07
C TYR A 13 -6.10 -3.65 6.49
N PHE A 14 -6.12 -3.39 5.18
CA PHE A 14 -4.99 -2.85 4.43
C PHE A 14 -5.33 -1.44 3.93
N GLY A 15 -4.68 -0.43 4.51
CA GLY A 15 -4.88 0.98 4.18
C GLY A 15 -4.27 1.40 2.84
N ASP A 16 -4.40 2.69 2.51
CA ASP A 16 -3.89 3.29 1.27
C ASP A 16 -2.85 4.39 1.53
N GLN A 17 -2.48 5.12 0.47
CA GLN A 17 -1.52 6.22 0.53
C GLN A 17 -2.04 7.47 1.24
N THR A 18 -3.22 7.46 1.89
CA THR A 18 -3.60 8.52 2.82
C THR A 18 -2.89 8.42 4.16
N GLU A 19 -2.37 7.24 4.50
CA GLU A 19 -1.60 7.01 5.73
C GLU A 19 -0.28 7.80 5.68
N LYS A 20 -0.09 8.68 6.66
CA LYS A 20 1.06 9.59 6.75
C LYS A 20 2.16 9.01 7.63
N ASN A 21 1.81 8.16 8.58
CA ASN A 21 2.73 7.57 9.54
C ASN A 21 2.78 6.07 9.29
N ILE A 22 3.72 5.63 8.46
CA ILE A 22 4.04 4.22 8.29
C ILE A 22 5.16 3.90 9.28
N PRO A 23 4.91 3.21 10.41
CA PRO A 23 5.89 3.02 11.49
C PRO A 23 6.94 1.97 11.10
N PHE A 24 7.78 2.24 10.10
CA PHE A 24 8.73 1.24 9.61
C PHE A 24 9.82 0.91 10.64
N GLU A 25 10.10 1.81 11.58
CA GLU A 25 11.09 1.63 12.66
C GLU A 25 10.82 0.39 13.52
N GLU A 26 9.57 0.16 13.93
CA GLU A 26 9.20 -1.02 14.72
C GLU A 26 9.38 -2.31 13.92
N LEU A 27 9.10 -2.27 12.61
CA LEU A 27 9.31 -3.41 11.72
C LEU A 27 10.80 -3.72 11.56
N PHE A 28 11.67 -2.70 11.48
CA PHE A 28 13.12 -2.90 11.46
C PHE A 28 13.63 -3.47 12.77
N ALA A 29 13.18 -2.95 13.91
CA ALA A 29 13.54 -3.49 15.22
C ALA A 29 13.16 -4.97 15.30
N TYR A 30 11.93 -5.32 14.90
CA TYR A 30 11.47 -6.70 14.91
C TYR A 30 12.23 -7.62 13.93
N SER A 31 12.69 -7.09 12.78
CA SER A 31 13.52 -7.85 11.85
C SER A 31 14.86 -8.33 12.44
N GLN A 32 15.31 -7.74 13.55
CA GLN A 32 16.49 -8.23 14.27
C GLN A 32 16.22 -9.50 15.08
N GLU A 33 14.95 -9.82 15.33
CA GLU A 33 14.50 -10.95 16.14
C GLU A 33 13.79 -12.03 15.31
N SER A 34 13.30 -11.69 14.11
CA SER A 34 12.61 -12.60 13.20
C SER A 34 13.38 -12.81 11.89
N ASP A 35 13.79 -14.05 11.64
CA ASP A 35 14.46 -14.42 10.39
C ASP A 35 13.55 -14.26 9.18
N ARG A 36 12.24 -14.52 9.30
CA ARG A 36 11.31 -14.36 8.17
C ARG A 36 11.07 -12.90 7.84
N THR A 37 10.89 -12.05 8.85
CA THR A 37 10.75 -10.60 8.65
C THR A 37 12.03 -10.03 8.03
N ARG A 38 13.21 -10.45 8.53
CA ARG A 38 14.51 -10.06 7.96
C ARG A 38 14.65 -10.50 6.51
N GLN A 39 14.36 -11.77 6.21
CA GLN A 39 14.43 -12.35 4.88
C GLN A 39 13.47 -11.65 3.91
N PHE A 40 12.23 -11.39 4.34
CA PHE A 40 11.25 -10.64 3.55
C PHE A 40 11.78 -9.26 3.16
N LEU A 41 12.27 -8.47 4.13
CA LEU A 41 12.78 -7.11 3.84
C LEU A 41 13.98 -7.14 2.89
N GLN A 42 14.90 -8.09 3.07
CA GLN A 42 16.06 -8.26 2.19
C GLN A 42 15.65 -8.66 0.77
N ASN A 43 14.74 -9.62 0.65
CA ASN A 43 14.25 -10.09 -0.64
C ASN A 43 13.41 -9.03 -1.35
N ALA A 44 12.56 -8.29 -0.62
CA ALA A 44 11.78 -7.20 -1.19
C ALA A 44 12.69 -6.08 -1.73
N LEU A 45 13.73 -5.71 -0.98
CA LEU A 45 14.75 -4.76 -1.44
C LEU A 45 15.42 -5.27 -2.72
N ARG A 46 15.85 -6.54 -2.73
CA ARG A 46 16.47 -7.17 -3.90
C ARG A 46 15.55 -7.17 -5.12
N SER A 47 14.27 -7.50 -4.95
CA SER A 47 13.30 -7.49 -6.05
C SER A 47 13.09 -6.10 -6.63
N ILE A 48 13.09 -5.05 -5.80
CA ILE A 48 13.07 -3.66 -6.27
C ILE A 48 14.36 -3.34 -7.04
N GLN A 49 15.53 -3.70 -6.52
CA GLN A 49 16.82 -3.46 -7.17
C GLN A 49 16.88 -4.09 -8.56
N LEU A 50 16.40 -5.32 -8.72
CA LEU A 50 16.30 -5.99 -10.02
C LEU A 50 15.42 -5.22 -11.00
N VAL A 51 14.30 -4.65 -10.55
CA VAL A 51 13.48 -3.76 -11.41
C VAL A 51 14.23 -2.48 -11.73
N THR A 52 14.89 -1.85 -10.74
CA THR A 52 15.65 -0.60 -10.91
C THR A 52 16.80 -0.74 -11.91
N GLU A 53 17.46 -1.89 -11.97
CA GLU A 53 18.51 -2.19 -12.94
C GLU A 53 18.02 -2.14 -14.40
N THR A 54 16.75 -2.44 -14.65
CA THR A 54 16.14 -2.37 -15.99
C THR A 54 15.81 -0.94 -16.46
N LEU A 55 15.91 0.05 -15.57
CA LEU A 55 15.51 1.44 -15.83
C LEU A 55 16.62 2.23 -16.54
N ASN A 56 16.22 3.34 -17.18
CA ASN A 56 17.15 4.33 -17.74
C ASN A 56 17.80 5.19 -16.64
N GLU A 57 18.91 5.87 -16.96
CA GLU A 57 19.74 6.57 -15.97
C GLU A 57 19.03 7.65 -15.12
N PRO A 58 18.05 8.43 -15.63
CA PRO A 58 17.28 9.33 -14.78
C PRO A 58 16.40 8.59 -13.75
N GLU A 59 15.67 7.56 -14.16
CA GLU A 59 14.76 6.82 -13.27
C GLU A 59 15.53 5.91 -12.32
N ARG A 60 16.57 5.25 -12.81
CA ARG A 60 17.45 4.39 -12.03
C ARG A 60 18.07 5.15 -10.87
N SER A 61 18.59 6.35 -11.12
CA SER A 61 19.17 7.20 -10.07
C SER A 61 18.12 7.68 -9.07
N LYS A 62 16.90 7.99 -9.53
CA LYS A 62 15.79 8.47 -8.69
C LYS A 62 15.33 7.43 -7.66
N TYR A 63 15.27 6.16 -8.08
CA TYR A 63 14.73 5.03 -7.31
C TYR A 63 15.79 4.11 -6.73
N LYS A 64 17.07 4.51 -6.76
CA LYS A 64 18.14 3.81 -6.06
C LYS A 64 18.11 4.13 -4.57
N PHE A 65 18.16 3.10 -3.74
CA PHE A 65 18.33 3.18 -2.28
C PHE A 65 18.88 1.85 -1.76
N ASP A 66 19.52 1.89 -0.60
CA ASP A 66 20.21 0.73 -0.03
C ASP A 66 19.43 0.07 1.11
N SER A 67 18.41 0.76 1.64
CA SER A 67 17.51 0.19 2.66
C SER A 67 16.13 0.83 2.64
N PHE A 68 15.12 0.09 3.10
CA PHE A 68 13.79 0.68 3.35
C PHE A 68 13.83 1.77 4.44
N GLU A 69 14.82 1.75 5.34
CA GLU A 69 14.97 2.72 6.43
C GLU A 69 15.35 4.08 5.88
N GLU A 70 16.29 4.10 4.94
CA GLU A 70 16.68 5.29 4.18
C GLU A 70 15.47 5.90 3.46
N VAL A 71 14.70 5.09 2.74
CA VAL A 71 13.52 5.58 2.00
C VAL A 71 12.43 6.08 2.95
N SER A 72 12.18 5.38 4.06
CA SER A 72 11.20 5.81 5.05
C SER A 72 11.56 7.17 5.65
N LYS A 73 12.84 7.39 5.98
CA LYS A 73 13.34 8.70 6.47
C LYS A 73 13.20 9.80 5.41
N ARG A 74 13.53 9.50 4.15
CA ARG A 74 13.35 10.42 3.02
C ARG A 74 11.88 10.84 2.87
N LEU A 75 10.95 9.88 2.93
CA LEU A 75 9.51 10.14 2.82
C LEU A 75 8.97 10.97 3.99
N ALA A 76 9.45 10.74 5.21
CA ALA A 76 9.03 11.48 6.39
C ALA A 76 9.48 12.95 6.37
N ALA A 77 10.63 13.23 5.75
CA ALA A 77 11.18 14.58 5.62
C ALA A 77 10.57 15.40 4.47
N ASP A 78 9.89 14.75 3.52
CA ASP A 78 9.41 15.39 2.30
C ASP A 78 7.99 15.94 2.47
N SER A 79 7.81 17.24 2.17
CA SER A 79 6.49 17.89 2.14
C SER A 79 5.58 17.39 1.02
N SER A 80 6.15 16.86 -0.07
CA SER A 80 5.44 16.25 -1.20
C SER A 80 6.12 14.93 -1.57
N PRO A 81 5.91 13.87 -0.78
CA PRO A 81 6.65 12.62 -0.92
C PRO A 81 6.42 11.97 -2.28
N ASP A 82 7.50 11.45 -2.87
CA ASP A 82 7.44 10.71 -4.14
C ASP A 82 6.43 9.54 -4.07
N VAL A 83 5.47 9.54 -4.99
CA VAL A 83 4.36 8.58 -5.00
C VAL A 83 4.82 7.14 -5.17
N VAL A 84 5.89 6.92 -5.92
CA VAL A 84 6.43 5.58 -6.19
C VAL A 84 7.08 5.04 -4.94
N LEU A 85 7.97 5.84 -4.32
CA LEU A 85 8.63 5.49 -3.05
C LEU A 85 7.61 5.27 -1.93
N ARG A 86 6.55 6.08 -1.86
CA ARG A 86 5.48 5.90 -0.88
C ARG A 86 4.71 4.60 -1.10
N THR A 87 4.42 4.26 -2.35
CA THR A 87 3.69 3.03 -2.71
C THR A 87 4.48 1.78 -2.33
N ILE A 88 5.79 1.74 -2.60
CA ILE A 88 6.63 0.60 -2.21
C ILE A 88 6.78 0.46 -0.70
N VAL A 89 6.96 1.58 0.03
CA VAL A 89 7.13 1.56 1.49
C VAL A 89 5.83 1.13 2.17
N LEU A 90 4.68 1.61 1.71
CA LEU A 90 3.38 1.18 2.22
C LEU A 90 3.16 -0.32 2.01
N CYS A 91 3.40 -0.82 0.79
CA CYS A 91 3.21 -2.24 0.49
C CYS A 91 4.17 -3.11 1.32
N ALA A 92 5.45 -2.73 1.40
CA ALA A 92 6.44 -3.46 2.17
C ALA A 92 6.11 -3.45 3.67
N ALA A 93 5.68 -2.32 4.22
CA ALA A 93 5.29 -2.21 5.61
C ALA A 93 4.07 -3.10 5.91
N GLN A 94 3.00 -3.02 5.11
CA GLN A 94 1.78 -3.80 5.36
C GLN A 94 2.05 -5.32 5.31
N LEU A 95 2.88 -5.79 4.37
CA LEU A 95 3.28 -7.20 4.30
C LEU A 95 4.19 -7.58 5.48
N GLY A 96 5.17 -6.75 5.81
CA GLY A 96 6.06 -7.01 6.94
C GLY A 96 5.31 -7.07 8.27
N TYR A 97 4.35 -6.16 8.49
CA TYR A 97 3.48 -6.19 9.66
C TYR A 97 2.58 -7.42 9.69
N LEU A 98 2.03 -7.83 8.54
CA LEU A 98 1.25 -9.07 8.47
C LEU A 98 2.10 -10.27 8.87
N ILE A 99 3.31 -10.40 8.30
CA ILE A 99 4.27 -11.47 8.64
C ILE A 99 4.55 -11.44 10.15
N ALA A 100 4.92 -10.28 10.70
CA ALA A 100 5.28 -10.14 12.11
C ALA A 100 4.11 -10.46 13.06
N VAL A 101 2.89 -10.08 12.69
CA VAL A 101 1.70 -10.37 13.49
C VAL A 101 1.36 -11.86 13.46
N LEU A 102 1.41 -12.49 12.30
CA LEU A 102 1.17 -13.94 12.15
C LEU A 102 2.28 -14.80 12.80
N GLU A 103 3.49 -14.27 12.91
CA GLU A 103 4.58 -14.91 13.67
C GLU A 103 4.32 -14.90 15.18
N LYS A 104 3.79 -13.78 15.71
CA LYS A 104 3.57 -13.58 17.15
C LYS A 104 2.28 -14.19 17.66
N ASP A 105 1.26 -14.30 16.82
CA ASP A 105 -0.08 -14.77 17.20
C ASP A 105 -0.45 -16.05 16.43
N GLU A 106 -0.25 -17.19 17.09
CA GLU A 106 -0.60 -18.51 16.56
C GLU A 106 -2.10 -18.67 16.29
N VAL A 107 -2.97 -18.09 17.13
CA VAL A 107 -4.42 -18.21 16.96
C VAL A 107 -4.87 -17.44 15.72
N LEU A 108 -4.33 -16.24 15.51
CA LEU A 108 -4.57 -15.46 14.31
C LEU A 108 -4.00 -16.16 13.07
N ARG A 109 -2.79 -16.70 13.17
CA ARG A 109 -2.16 -17.47 12.08
C ARG A 109 -3.03 -18.64 11.65
N ASP A 110 -3.53 -19.43 12.59
CA ASP A 110 -4.39 -20.57 12.29
C ASP A 110 -5.72 -20.11 11.68
N THR A 111 -6.33 -19.05 12.23
CA THR A 111 -7.58 -18.48 11.70
C THR A 111 -7.41 -17.97 10.26
N TRP A 112 -6.28 -17.33 9.97
CA TRP A 112 -5.92 -16.85 8.64
C TRP A 112 -5.59 -17.99 7.67
N ALA A 113 -4.80 -18.98 8.08
CA ALA A 113 -4.46 -20.15 7.27
C ALA A 113 -5.71 -20.95 6.89
N GLU A 114 -6.68 -21.06 7.81
CA GLU A 114 -8.00 -21.65 7.57
C GLU A 114 -8.95 -20.77 6.74
N GLN A 115 -8.50 -19.58 6.31
CA GLN A 115 -9.28 -18.60 5.52
C GLN A 115 -10.57 -18.16 6.22
N LYS A 116 -10.51 -17.99 7.55
CA LYS A 116 -11.62 -17.53 8.40
C LYS A 116 -11.52 -16.06 8.79
N THR A 117 -10.64 -15.31 8.13
CA THR A 117 -10.50 -13.86 8.29
C THR A 117 -11.30 -13.13 7.21
N ILE A 118 -11.78 -11.93 7.53
CA ILE A 118 -12.34 -10.99 6.54
C ILE A 118 -11.21 -10.05 6.13
N ILE A 119 -10.92 -9.99 4.83
CA ILE A 119 -9.87 -9.12 4.30
C ILE A 119 -10.53 -7.89 3.66
N VAL A 120 -10.11 -6.71 4.10
CA VAL A 120 -10.62 -5.41 3.61
C VAL A 120 -9.44 -4.55 3.19
N ALA A 121 -9.55 -3.86 2.06
CA ALA A 121 -8.46 -3.05 1.53
C ALA A 121 -8.94 -1.77 0.85
N SER A 122 -8.10 -0.73 0.89
CA SER A 122 -8.27 0.51 0.13
C SER A 122 -7.11 0.71 -0.85
N CYS A 123 -7.42 1.14 -2.08
CA CYS A 123 -6.46 1.52 -3.13
C CYS A 123 -5.19 0.63 -3.18
N ALA A 124 -4.01 1.16 -2.81
CA ALA A 124 -2.76 0.40 -2.83
C ALA A 124 -2.71 -0.78 -1.85
N GLY A 125 -3.48 -0.75 -0.77
CA GLY A 125 -3.64 -1.87 0.15
C GLY A 125 -4.25 -3.11 -0.50
N GLN A 126 -4.82 -3.00 -1.71
CA GLN A 126 -5.33 -4.16 -2.45
C GLN A 126 -4.22 -5.15 -2.83
N LEU A 127 -2.98 -4.69 -3.04
CA LEU A 127 -1.85 -5.57 -3.37
C LEU A 127 -1.48 -6.49 -2.20
N PRO A 128 -1.17 -5.98 -1.00
CA PRO A 128 -0.88 -6.84 0.15
C PRO A 128 -2.11 -7.65 0.59
N ALA A 129 -3.32 -7.11 0.46
CA ALA A 129 -4.55 -7.85 0.73
C ALA A 129 -4.75 -9.04 -0.22
N ALA A 130 -4.43 -8.89 -1.51
CA ALA A 130 -4.54 -9.97 -2.48
C ALA A 130 -3.64 -11.16 -2.10
N ILE A 131 -2.41 -10.88 -1.69
CA ILE A 131 -1.49 -11.93 -1.21
C ILE A 131 -1.97 -12.54 0.11
N ALA A 132 -2.42 -11.71 1.06
CA ALA A 132 -3.00 -12.22 2.30
C ALA A 132 -4.21 -13.15 2.04
N ALA A 133 -4.98 -12.91 0.98
CA ALA A 133 -6.12 -13.74 0.61
C ALA A 133 -5.73 -15.00 -0.18
N SER A 134 -4.58 -15.00 -0.87
CA SER A 134 -4.13 -16.12 -1.70
C SER A 134 -3.12 -17.04 -1.02
N SER A 135 -2.47 -16.60 0.05
CA SER A 135 -1.51 -17.40 0.81
C SER A 135 -2.20 -18.17 1.94
N HIS A 136 -1.77 -19.41 2.14
CA HIS A 136 -2.32 -20.34 3.13
C HIS A 136 -1.32 -20.73 4.22
N SER A 137 -0.09 -20.24 4.13
CA SER A 137 0.94 -20.43 5.16
C SER A 137 1.84 -19.21 5.28
N LEU A 138 2.44 -19.05 6.45
CA LEU A 138 3.37 -17.95 6.71
C LEU A 138 4.58 -18.00 5.77
N ASP A 139 5.08 -19.20 5.47
CA ASP A 139 6.22 -19.43 4.57
C ASP A 139 5.87 -19.00 3.14
N GLU A 140 4.70 -19.40 2.65
CA GLU A 140 4.19 -18.97 1.34
C GLU A 140 4.02 -17.45 1.25
N LEU A 141 3.50 -16.81 2.32
CA LEU A 141 3.40 -15.35 2.39
C LEU A 141 4.77 -14.70 2.28
N VAL A 142 5.77 -15.20 3.02
CA VAL A 142 7.14 -14.68 3.02
C VAL A 142 7.81 -14.83 1.66
N ASP A 143 7.53 -15.92 0.94
CA ASP A 143 8.08 -16.19 -0.39
C ASP A 143 7.44 -15.31 -1.48
N LEU A 144 6.13 -15.05 -1.40
CA LEU A 144 5.38 -14.27 -2.41
C LEU A 144 5.42 -12.75 -2.18
N ALA A 145 5.59 -12.31 -0.93
CA ALA A 145 5.56 -10.90 -0.57
C ALA A 145 6.61 -10.04 -1.32
N PRO A 146 7.87 -10.47 -1.53
CA PRO A 146 8.88 -9.70 -2.26
C PRO A 146 8.48 -9.33 -3.70
N GLU A 147 7.93 -10.27 -4.47
CA GLU A 147 7.49 -9.99 -5.84
C GLU A 147 6.28 -9.04 -5.84
N THR A 148 5.43 -9.12 -4.83
CA THR A 148 4.30 -8.20 -4.68
C THR A 148 4.74 -6.76 -4.45
N VAL A 149 5.81 -6.56 -3.67
CA VAL A 149 6.44 -5.24 -3.53
C VAL A 149 7.02 -4.76 -4.87
N ALA A 150 7.61 -5.65 -5.67
CA ALA A 150 8.09 -5.30 -7.01
C ALA A 150 6.94 -4.96 -7.99
N ILE A 151 5.80 -5.64 -7.89
CA ILE A 151 4.58 -5.29 -8.63
C ILE A 151 4.09 -3.90 -8.20
N ALA A 152 4.06 -3.61 -6.90
CA ALA A 152 3.70 -2.29 -6.38
C ALA A 152 4.63 -1.20 -6.93
N PHE A 153 5.93 -1.50 -7.04
CA PHE A 153 6.92 -0.60 -7.62
C PHE A 153 6.62 -0.31 -9.09
N ARG A 154 6.41 -1.34 -9.92
CA ARG A 154 6.06 -1.19 -11.34
C ARG A 154 4.77 -0.39 -11.54
N ILE A 155 3.73 -0.68 -10.74
CA ILE A 155 2.47 0.06 -10.77
C ILE A 155 2.69 1.54 -10.41
N GLY A 156 3.45 1.81 -9.35
CA GLY A 156 3.79 3.17 -8.93
C GLY A 156 4.50 3.94 -10.05
N MET A 157 5.47 3.32 -10.71
CA MET A 157 6.18 3.91 -11.83
C MET A 157 5.27 4.20 -13.03
N ASP A 158 4.37 3.28 -13.37
CA ASP A 158 3.42 3.50 -14.46
C ASP A 158 2.45 4.64 -14.17
N VAL A 159 1.98 4.74 -12.91
CA VAL A 159 1.18 5.90 -12.46
C VAL A 159 2.00 7.18 -12.58
N ASP A 160 3.25 7.20 -12.09
CA ASP A 160 4.11 8.38 -12.12
C ASP A 160 4.39 8.87 -13.56
N ARG A 161 4.69 7.94 -14.48
CA ARG A 161 4.91 8.24 -15.91
C ARG A 161 3.66 8.79 -16.59
N ARG A 162 2.49 8.18 -16.33
CA ARG A 162 1.21 8.66 -16.86
C ARG A 162 0.89 10.05 -16.33
N THR A 163 1.06 10.28 -15.04
CA THR A 163 0.89 11.61 -14.44
C THR A 163 1.83 12.64 -15.06
N ALA A 164 3.10 12.28 -15.30
CA ALA A 164 4.07 13.18 -15.95
C ALA A 164 3.62 13.58 -17.36
N SER A 165 3.06 12.63 -18.12
CA SER A 165 2.58 12.87 -19.49
C SER A 165 1.41 13.87 -19.56
N LEU A 166 0.71 14.11 -18.46
CA LEU A 166 -0.38 15.09 -18.36
C LEU A 166 0.11 16.52 -18.09
N GLY A 167 1.42 16.75 -18.01
CA GLY A 167 2.01 18.08 -17.77
C GLY A 167 1.87 18.55 -16.33
N ASP A 168 1.90 17.61 -15.39
CA ASP A 168 1.54 17.82 -13.98
C ASP A 168 2.45 18.77 -13.21
N ASP A 169 1.83 19.63 -12.39
CA ASP A 169 2.48 20.35 -11.30
C ASP A 169 2.51 19.45 -10.06
N ARG A 170 3.68 18.83 -9.86
CA ARG A 170 3.97 17.89 -8.77
C ARG A 170 3.95 18.51 -7.37
N SER A 171 3.67 19.80 -7.26
CA SER A 171 3.51 20.50 -5.97
C SER A 171 2.13 20.32 -5.34
N GLN A 172 1.14 19.80 -6.09
CA GLN A 172 -0.25 19.64 -5.62
C GLN A 172 -0.71 18.18 -5.59
N SER A 173 -1.70 17.90 -4.73
CA SER A 173 -2.30 16.57 -4.63
C SER A 173 -3.28 16.31 -5.80
N TRP A 174 -3.19 15.11 -6.38
CA TRP A 174 -4.15 14.59 -7.37
C TRP A 174 -5.50 14.18 -6.79
N ALA A 175 -5.59 14.10 -5.47
CA ALA A 175 -6.80 13.72 -4.76
C ALA A 175 -7.13 14.73 -3.66
N LYS A 176 -8.43 14.98 -3.47
CA LYS A 176 -8.92 15.83 -2.38
C LYS A 176 -10.14 15.19 -1.74
N ALA A 177 -10.07 15.04 -0.42
CA ALA A 177 -11.24 14.67 0.37
C ALA A 177 -12.19 15.86 0.46
N VAL A 178 -13.47 15.63 0.16
CA VAL A 178 -14.54 16.63 0.26
C VAL A 178 -15.57 16.11 1.24
N PHE A 179 -15.91 16.92 2.24
CA PHE A 179 -16.84 16.58 3.31
C PHE A 179 -18.13 17.40 3.20
N GLY A 180 -19.22 16.89 3.78
CA GLY A 180 -20.51 17.60 3.83
C GLY A 180 -21.30 17.60 2.52
N VAL A 181 -20.90 16.79 1.54
CA VAL A 181 -21.57 16.65 0.24
C VAL A 181 -21.80 15.16 -0.01
N SER A 182 -23.00 14.79 -0.49
CA SER A 182 -23.27 13.39 -0.85
C SER A 182 -22.49 13.03 -2.13
N ALA A 183 -22.09 11.76 -2.28
CA ALA A 183 -21.37 11.34 -3.50
C ALA A 183 -22.12 11.62 -4.81
N PRO A 184 -23.46 11.42 -4.90
CA PRO A 184 -24.21 11.84 -6.07
C PRO A 184 -24.12 13.35 -6.35
N ASP A 185 -24.11 14.19 -5.31
CA ASP A 185 -24.04 15.65 -5.48
C ASP A 185 -22.63 16.07 -5.89
N ALA A 186 -21.60 15.45 -5.32
CA ALA A 186 -20.21 15.65 -5.69
C ALA A 186 -19.98 15.27 -7.16
N GLN A 187 -20.51 14.13 -7.61
CA GLN A 187 -20.40 13.70 -9.00
C GLN A 187 -21.10 14.68 -9.95
N ARG A 188 -22.31 15.17 -9.61
CA ARG A 188 -22.99 16.19 -10.43
C ARG A 188 -22.20 17.49 -10.53
N ALA A 189 -21.52 17.90 -9.46
CA ALA A 189 -20.67 19.08 -9.49
C ALA A 189 -19.46 18.90 -10.42
N VAL A 190 -18.82 17.72 -10.36
CA VAL A 190 -17.71 17.35 -11.25
C VAL A 190 -18.17 17.31 -12.71
N ASP A 191 -19.30 16.66 -13.00
CA ASP A 191 -19.84 16.55 -14.36
C ASP A 191 -20.13 17.92 -14.96
N LYS A 192 -20.74 18.82 -14.17
CA LYS A 192 -21.01 20.20 -14.59
C LYS A 192 -19.72 20.93 -14.93
N PHE A 193 -18.69 20.82 -14.10
CA PHE A 193 -17.39 21.46 -14.32
C PHE A 193 -16.73 20.95 -15.60
N LEU A 194 -16.72 19.63 -15.82
CA LEU A 194 -16.11 19.03 -17.01
C LEU A 194 -16.81 19.47 -18.31
N LEU A 195 -18.14 19.60 -18.28
CA LEU A 195 -18.92 20.05 -19.43
C LEU A 195 -18.71 21.54 -19.75
N SER A 196 -18.42 22.38 -18.75
CA SER A 196 -18.24 23.82 -18.96
C SER A 196 -16.81 24.24 -19.31
N GLU A 197 -15.79 23.53 -18.79
CA GLU A 197 -14.40 24.04 -18.79
C GLU A 197 -13.38 23.17 -19.54
N VAL A 198 -13.64 21.89 -19.84
CA VAL A 198 -12.58 20.97 -20.29
C VAL A 198 -12.77 20.49 -21.73
N SER A 199 -12.11 21.15 -22.69
CA SER A 199 -11.93 20.63 -24.04
C SER A 199 -10.73 19.68 -24.10
N ARG A 200 -11.00 18.39 -24.31
CA ARG A 200 -10.06 17.31 -24.69
C ARG A 200 -8.92 16.99 -23.68
N PHE A 201 -9.06 15.80 -23.08
CA PHE A 201 -8.03 14.95 -22.44
C PHE A 201 -7.88 14.89 -20.91
N THR A 202 -8.62 15.65 -20.10
CA THR A 202 -8.52 15.51 -18.63
C THR A 202 -9.90 15.29 -18.01
N THR A 203 -10.24 14.03 -17.70
CA THR A 203 -11.50 13.73 -16.99
C THR A 203 -11.24 13.66 -15.49
N CYS A 204 -11.93 14.49 -14.72
CA CYS A 204 -11.98 14.40 -13.26
C CYS A 204 -13.08 13.39 -12.88
N ARG A 205 -12.89 12.57 -11.84
CA ARG A 205 -13.91 11.61 -11.39
C ARG A 205 -14.02 11.67 -9.88
N ALA A 206 -15.24 11.66 -9.35
CA ALA A 206 -15.47 11.42 -7.94
C ALA A 206 -15.51 9.91 -7.69
N SER A 207 -14.84 9.44 -6.65
CA SER A 207 -15.02 8.09 -6.12
C SER A 207 -15.42 8.15 -4.65
N LEU A 208 -16.20 7.17 -4.22
CA LEU A 208 -16.59 7.01 -2.82
C LEU A 208 -15.45 6.36 -2.03
N ALA A 209 -15.07 6.98 -0.92
CA ALA A 209 -14.47 6.29 0.22
C ALA A 209 -15.57 6.12 1.27
N ASP A 210 -16.34 5.03 1.19
CA ASP A 210 -17.47 4.78 2.09
C ASP A 210 -16.93 4.40 3.49
N LEU A 211 -16.75 5.38 4.38
CA LEU A 211 -16.45 5.18 5.81
C LEU A 211 -17.74 4.88 6.61
N LYS A 212 -18.50 3.86 6.19
CA LYS A 212 -19.77 3.48 6.85
C LYS A 212 -19.60 2.67 8.15
N TRP A 213 -18.39 2.60 8.71
CA TRP A 213 -18.09 1.77 9.89
C TRP A 213 -18.00 2.54 11.23
N LEU A 214 -18.46 3.80 11.28
CA LEU A 214 -18.40 4.64 12.48
C LEU A 214 -19.78 5.04 13.07
N ASN A 215 -20.80 4.19 12.94
CA ASN A 215 -22.04 4.31 13.71
C ASN A 215 -22.38 3.01 14.42
#